data_AF-A0A3P7EDY3-F1
#
_entry.id   AF-A0A3P7EDY3-F1
#
_cell.length_a   1.000
_cell.length_b   1.000
_cell.length_c   1.000
_cell.angle_alpha   90.00
_cell.angle_beta   90.00
_cell.angle_gamma   90.00
#
_symmetry.space_group_name_H-M   'P 1'
#
loop_
_entity.id
_entity.type
_entity.pdbx_description
1 polymer ?
#
loop_
_entity_poly.entity_id
_entity_poly.type
_entity_poly.pdbx_seq_one_letter_code
_entity_poly.pdbx_strand_id
1 'polypeptide(L)'
;MDAHFTWEKIQILDGGFGTELEAVGYNTENNSLWSCAALFDNPDLILQVHKRFIEAGSDIILTNSYQACINTMMSSRGMTKNAAESSLKVAHMFSSTGLLGSIKNFAYKLNLR
;
A
#
# COMPACT_ATOMS: atom_id res chain seq x y z
N MET A 1 -15.34 41.03 -6.56
CA MET A 1 -14.06 40.29 -6.75
C MET A 1 -14.50 38.86 -6.86
N ASP A 2 -14.78 38.44 -8.08
CA ASP A 2 -15.48 37.18 -8.29
C ASP A 2 -14.38 36.15 -8.53
N ALA A 3 -14.06 35.39 -7.49
CA ALA A 3 -13.11 34.29 -7.60
C ALA A 3 -13.75 33.24 -8.51
N HIS A 4 -13.44 33.30 -9.81
CA HIS A 4 -13.82 32.30 -10.79
C HIS A 4 -13.01 31.02 -10.51
N PHE A 5 -13.47 30.20 -9.57
CA PHE A 5 -13.01 28.82 -9.48
C PHE A 5 -13.56 28.06 -10.69
N THR A 6 -12.72 27.79 -11.67
CA THR A 6 -12.99 26.72 -12.64
C THR A 6 -12.56 25.41 -12.01
N TRP A 7 -13.49 24.47 -11.84
CA TRP A 7 -13.15 23.13 -11.39
C TRP A 7 -12.41 22.40 -12.52
N GLU A 8 -11.18 21.97 -12.27
CA GLU A 8 -10.53 20.96 -13.11
C GLU A 8 -11.25 19.60 -12.97
N LYS A 9 -10.94 18.65 -13.85
CA LYS A 9 -11.50 17.28 -13.81
C LYS A 9 -11.30 16.69 -12.41
N ILE A 10 -12.39 16.38 -11.72
CA ILE A 10 -12.37 15.66 -10.43
C ILE A 10 -11.60 14.36 -10.62
N GLN A 11 -10.59 14.14 -9.77
CA GLN A 11 -9.85 12.88 -9.68
C GLN A 11 -10.45 12.03 -8.56
N ILE A 12 -10.64 10.74 -8.83
CA ILE A 12 -11.17 9.78 -7.87
C ILE A 12 -10.03 9.04 -7.19
N LEU A 13 -9.99 9.10 -5.86
CA LEU A 13 -9.07 8.32 -5.02
C LEU A 13 -9.65 6.94 -4.74
N ASP A 14 -8.78 5.94 -4.53
CA ASP A 14 -9.17 4.64 -4.02
C ASP A 14 -9.90 4.69 -2.67
N GLY A 15 -10.66 3.64 -2.41
CA GLY A 15 -11.47 3.48 -1.21
C GLY A 15 -10.72 2.82 -0.06
N GLY A 16 -11.48 2.37 0.94
CA GLY A 16 -10.94 1.68 2.12
C GLY A 16 -10.19 0.39 1.77
N PHE A 17 -8.85 0.43 1.81
CA PHE A 17 -8.00 -0.70 1.42
C PHE A 17 -8.22 -1.94 2.30
N GLY A 18 -8.43 -1.76 3.62
CA GLY A 18 -8.70 -2.86 4.55
C GLY A 18 -9.98 -3.62 4.20
N THR A 19 -11.04 -2.90 3.82
CA THR A 19 -12.32 -3.51 3.41
C THR A 19 -12.18 -4.34 2.14
N GLU A 20 -11.44 -3.86 1.15
CA GLU A 20 -11.20 -4.64 -0.08
C GLU A 20 -10.26 -5.83 0.18
N LEU A 21 -9.31 -5.73 1.11
CA LEU A 21 -8.48 -6.85 1.54
C LEU A 21 -9.31 -7.96 2.21
N GLU A 22 -10.22 -7.59 3.10
CA GLU A 22 -11.15 -8.54 3.73
C GLU A 22 -12.06 -9.21 2.69
N ALA A 23 -12.53 -8.44 1.70
CA ALA A 23 -13.34 -8.97 0.60
C ALA A 23 -12.59 -9.99 -0.28
N VAL A 24 -11.26 -9.96 -0.31
CA VAL A 24 -10.41 -10.97 -0.99
C VAL A 24 -9.81 -12.00 -0.03
N GLY A 25 -10.28 -12.04 1.22
CA GLY A 25 -9.95 -13.08 2.19
C GLY A 25 -8.71 -12.82 3.05
N TYR A 26 -8.20 -11.59 3.11
CA TYR A 26 -7.13 -11.22 4.03
C TYR A 26 -7.70 -10.65 5.33
N ASN A 27 -7.36 -11.26 6.47
CA ASN A 27 -7.80 -10.78 7.77
C ASN A 27 -6.88 -9.64 8.25
N THR A 28 -7.42 -8.42 8.36
CA THR A 28 -6.68 -7.28 8.91
C THR A 28 -6.79 -7.17 10.44
N GLU A 29 -7.73 -7.90 11.05
CA GLU A 29 -7.94 -7.94 12.50
C GLU A 29 -6.72 -8.52 13.22
N ASN A 30 -6.47 -8.00 14.42
CA ASN A 30 -5.38 -8.44 15.30
C ASN A 30 -3.95 -8.25 14.73
N ASN A 31 -3.79 -7.53 13.61
CA ASN A 31 -2.49 -7.19 13.08
C ASN A 31 -2.09 -5.76 13.48
N SER A 32 -0.97 -5.54 14.15
CA SER A 32 -0.53 -4.18 14.53
C SER A 32 -0.21 -3.27 13.35
N LEU A 33 0.01 -3.81 12.15
CA LEU A 33 0.21 -3.04 10.92
C LEU A 33 -1.08 -2.91 10.07
N TRP A 34 -2.22 -3.44 10.51
CA TRP A 34 -3.50 -3.38 9.79
C TRP A 34 -3.33 -3.86 8.34
N SER A 35 -3.91 -3.14 7.36
CA SER A 35 -3.78 -3.45 5.93
C SER A 35 -2.35 -3.38 5.41
N CYS A 36 -1.44 -2.60 6.03
CA CYS A 36 -0.04 -2.52 5.63
C CYS A 36 0.67 -3.87 5.81
N ALA A 37 0.19 -4.74 6.70
CA ALA A 37 0.75 -6.07 6.88
C ALA A 37 0.68 -6.94 5.61
N ALA A 38 -0.36 -6.77 4.80
CA ALA A 38 -0.54 -7.52 3.55
C ALA A 38 0.57 -7.25 2.53
N LEU A 39 1.26 -6.11 2.61
CA LEU A 39 2.46 -5.84 1.79
C LEU A 39 3.57 -6.86 2.03
N PHE A 40 3.66 -7.36 3.26
CA PHE A 40 4.65 -8.35 3.68
C PHE A 40 4.12 -9.77 3.58
N ASP A 41 2.85 -9.98 3.96
CA ASP A 41 2.27 -11.32 4.08
C ASP A 41 1.80 -11.88 2.74
N ASN A 42 1.14 -11.06 1.92
CA ASN A 42 0.62 -11.47 0.62
C ASN A 42 0.54 -10.32 -0.40
N PRO A 43 1.69 -9.95 -1.00
CA PRO A 43 1.76 -8.88 -1.98
C PRO A 43 0.91 -9.10 -3.25
N ASP A 44 0.54 -10.34 -3.58
CA ASP A 44 -0.35 -10.60 -4.70
C ASP A 44 -1.79 -10.12 -4.40
N LEU A 45 -2.24 -10.17 -3.13
CA LEU A 45 -3.52 -9.58 -2.72
C LEU A 45 -3.50 -8.05 -2.79
N ILE A 46 -2.36 -7.42 -2.48
CA ILE A 46 -2.19 -5.96 -2.67
C ILE A 46 -2.41 -5.59 -4.14
N LEU A 47 -1.77 -6.34 -5.05
CA LEU A 47 -1.95 -6.13 -6.49
C LEU A 47 -3.40 -6.36 -6.93
N GLN A 48 -4.06 -7.39 -6.39
CA GLN A 48 -5.46 -7.67 -6.69
C GLN A 48 -6.38 -6.53 -6.24
N VAL A 49 -6.18 -5.98 -5.05
CA VAL A 49 -6.97 -4.86 -4.53
C VAL A 49 -6.71 -3.58 -5.33
N HIS A 50 -5.45 -3.25 -5.66
CA HIS A 50 -5.15 -2.12 -6.55
C HIS A 50 -5.83 -2.27 -7.91
N LYS A 51 -5.81 -3.47 -8.48
CA LYS A 51 -6.47 -3.76 -9.75
C LYS A 51 -7.99 -3.51 -9.65
N ARG A 52 -8.64 -3.92 -8.56
CA ARG A 52 -10.07 -3.67 -8.33
C ARG A 52 -10.37 -2.17 -8.28
N PHE A 53 -9.54 -1.36 -7.61
CA PHE A 53 -9.73 0.10 -7.58
C PHE A 53 -9.56 0.76 -8.95
N ILE A 54 -8.55 0.32 -9.72
CA ILE A 54 -8.33 0.80 -11.09
C ILE A 54 -9.52 0.42 -11.99
N GLU A 55 -9.99 -0.82 -11.92
CA GLU A 55 -11.15 -1.30 -12.68
C GLU A 55 -12.46 -0.62 -12.27
N ALA A 56 -12.58 -0.18 -11.01
CA ALA A 56 -13.70 0.61 -10.51
C ALA A 56 -13.65 2.10 -10.94
N GLY A 57 -12.56 2.56 -11.56
CA GLY A 57 -12.42 3.92 -12.09
C GLY A 57 -11.66 4.90 -11.18
N SER A 58 -10.86 4.41 -10.24
CA SER A 58 -9.99 5.29 -9.45
C SER A 58 -8.88 5.87 -10.32
N ASP A 59 -8.74 7.19 -10.36
CA ASP A 59 -7.64 7.88 -11.03
C ASP A 59 -6.35 7.84 -10.17
N ILE A 60 -6.50 7.77 -8.84
CA ILE A 60 -5.41 7.76 -7.86
C ILE A 60 -5.54 6.53 -6.97
N ILE A 61 -4.45 5.81 -6.79
CA ILE A 61 -4.37 4.70 -5.83
C ILE A 61 -3.21 4.93 -4.86
N LEU A 62 -3.41 4.58 -3.60
CA LEU A 62 -2.42 4.73 -2.54
C LEU A 62 -1.52 3.50 -2.48
N THR A 63 -0.32 3.63 -1.91
CA THR A 63 0.65 2.52 -1.80
C THR A 63 0.35 1.54 -0.65
N ASN A 64 -0.71 1.78 0.13
CA ASN A 64 -1.06 1.03 1.36
C ASN A 64 0.07 1.02 2.43
N SER A 65 0.96 2.01 2.43
CA SER A 65 2.12 2.06 3.34
C SER A 65 1.94 2.99 4.56
N TYR A 66 0.70 3.42 4.87
CA TYR A 66 0.48 4.45 5.88
C TYR A 66 0.75 3.98 7.33
N GLN A 67 0.59 2.68 7.65
CA GLN A 67 1.06 2.09 8.92
C GLN A 67 2.49 1.54 8.88
N ALA A 68 3.31 1.84 7.87
CA ALA A 68 4.68 1.36 7.82
C ALA A 68 5.59 2.05 8.87
N CYS A 69 5.33 1.83 10.16
CA CYS A 69 6.13 2.35 11.26
C CYS A 69 7.28 1.40 11.57
N ILE A 70 8.51 1.93 11.61
CA ILE A 70 9.72 1.16 11.93
C ILE A 70 9.58 0.44 13.28
N ASN A 71 9.13 1.14 14.32
CA ASN A 71 9.00 0.56 15.65
C ASN A 71 7.98 -0.58 15.68
N THR A 72 6.84 -0.44 15.00
CA THR A 72 5.83 -1.50 14.92
C THR A 72 6.35 -2.69 14.13
N MET A 73 7.02 -2.46 13.00
CA MET A 73 7.66 -3.53 12.23
C MET A 73 8.69 -4.31 13.07
N MET A 74 9.47 -3.62 13.90
CA MET A 74 10.43 -4.26 14.79
C MET A 74 9.74 -5.02 15.93
N SER A 75 8.79 -4.41 16.64
CA SER A 75 8.17 -4.99 17.83
C SER A 75 7.12 -6.06 17.53
N SER A 76 6.34 -5.91 16.47
CA SER A 76 5.22 -6.81 16.13
C SER A 76 5.57 -7.85 15.07
N ARG A 77 6.57 -7.60 14.21
CA ARG A 77 7.01 -8.55 13.17
C ARG A 77 8.43 -9.09 13.36
N GLY A 78 9.15 -8.64 14.38
CA GLY A 78 10.53 -9.08 14.64
C GLY A 78 11.54 -8.62 13.59
N MET A 79 11.24 -7.57 12.82
CA MET A 79 12.18 -7.04 11.83
C MET A 79 13.39 -6.38 12.49
N THR A 80 14.55 -6.45 11.83
CA THR A 80 15.68 -5.60 12.19
C THR A 80 15.39 -4.15 11.78
N LYS A 81 16.04 -3.19 12.44
CA LYS A 81 15.94 -1.77 12.07
C LYS A 81 16.28 -1.54 10.59
N ASN A 82 17.34 -2.19 10.09
CA ASN A 82 17.76 -2.08 8.69
C ASN A 82 16.71 -2.64 7.72
N ALA A 83 16.07 -3.77 8.05
CA ALA A 83 14.99 -4.33 7.25
C ALA A 83 13.79 -3.38 7.22
N ALA A 84 13.36 -2.88 8.38
CA ALA A 84 12.24 -1.95 8.50
C ALA A 84 12.47 -0.62 7.73
N GLU A 85 13.68 -0.04 7.82
CA GLU A 85 14.06 1.15 7.04
C GLU A 85 14.12 0.87 5.53
N SER A 86 14.57 -0.32 5.14
CA SER A 86 14.60 -0.74 3.74
C SER A 86 13.18 -0.90 3.18
N SER A 87 12.25 -1.42 3.98
CA SER A 87 10.83 -1.51 3.61
C SER A 87 10.24 -0.15 3.24
N LEU A 88 10.53 0.87 4.05
CA LEU A 88 10.05 2.24 3.79
C LEU A 88 10.63 2.85 2.52
N LYS A 89 11.91 2.61 2.23
CA LYS A 89 12.55 3.09 1.00
C LYS A 89 11.90 2.51 -0.24
N VAL A 90 11.48 1.26 -0.19
CA VAL A 90 10.83 0.63 -1.34
C VAL A 90 9.37 1.09 -1.49
N ALA A 91 8.65 1.30 -0.39
CA ALA A 91 7.33 1.94 -0.44
C ALA A 91 7.38 3.35 -1.07
N HIS A 92 8.49 4.08 -0.88
CA HIS A 92 8.73 5.35 -1.57
C HIS A 92 9.11 5.17 -3.05
N MET A 93 9.86 4.13 -3.42
CA MET A 93 10.14 3.86 -4.85
C MET A 93 8.87 3.49 -5.63
N PHE A 94 7.89 2.90 -4.98
CA PHE A 94 6.56 2.61 -5.52
C PHE A 94 5.85 3.83 -6.12
N SER A 95 5.96 5.00 -5.49
CA SER A 95 5.36 6.23 -6.01
C SER A 95 6.04 6.77 -7.27
N SER A 96 7.26 6.31 -7.57
CA SER A 96 8.12 6.90 -8.61
C SER A 96 8.23 6.06 -9.88
N THR A 97 7.94 4.76 -9.82
CA THR A 97 8.15 3.84 -10.96
C THR A 97 6.94 2.91 -11.15
N GLY A 98 6.12 3.19 -12.18
CA GLY A 98 5.08 2.33 -12.76
C GLY A 98 4.57 1.14 -11.92
N LEU A 99 3.38 1.32 -11.34
CA LEU A 99 2.67 0.47 -10.37
C LEU A 99 2.82 -1.06 -10.50
N LEU A 100 2.68 -1.65 -11.71
CA LEU A 100 2.60 -3.11 -11.86
C LEU A 100 3.94 -3.85 -11.69
N GLY A 101 5.04 -3.25 -12.13
CA GLY A 101 6.37 -3.86 -12.02
C GLY A 101 6.94 -3.76 -10.60
N SER A 102 6.53 -2.74 -9.85
CA SER A 102 7.09 -2.44 -8.53
C SER A 102 6.49 -3.30 -7.41
N ILE A 103 5.20 -3.65 -7.47
CA ILE A 103 4.54 -4.46 -6.43
C ILE A 103 5.23 -5.81 -6.21
N LYS A 104 5.52 -6.50 -7.31
CA LYS A 104 6.31 -7.74 -7.23
C LYS A 104 7.72 -7.48 -6.69
N ASN A 105 8.40 -6.42 -7.14
CA ASN A 105 9.75 -6.12 -6.69
C ASN A 105 9.87 -5.78 -5.19
N PHE A 106 8.87 -5.14 -4.59
CA PHE A 106 8.89 -4.83 -3.15
C PHE A 106 8.76 -6.06 -2.29
N ALA A 107 7.80 -6.92 -2.61
CA ALA A 107 7.64 -8.24 -2.01
C ALA A 107 8.95 -9.03 -2.04
N TYR A 108 9.57 -9.11 -3.21
CA TYR A 108 10.80 -9.88 -3.40
C TYR A 108 11.99 -9.28 -2.64
N LYS A 109 12.11 -7.94 -2.58
CA LYS A 109 13.20 -7.27 -1.83
C LYS A 109 13.07 -7.45 -0.32
N LEU A 110 11.88 -7.72 0.20
CA LEU A 110 11.66 -7.95 1.64
C LEU A 110 11.91 -9.39 2.06
N ASN A 111 11.72 -10.36 1.16
CA ASN A 111 12.09 -11.76 1.37
C ASN A 111 13.60 -12.03 1.15
N LEU A 112 14.46 -11.03 1.31
CA LEU A 112 15.91 -11.19 1.24
C LEU A 112 16.44 -11.85 2.53
N ARG A 113 16.43 -13.18 2.49
CA ARG A 113 17.30 -14.18 3.15
C ARG A 113 17.64 -14.01 4.63
#